data_AF-A0A379YAX6-F1
#
_entry.id   AF-A0A379YAX6-F1
#
_cell.length_a   1.000
_cell.length_b   1.000
_cell.length_c   1.000
_cell.angle_alpha   90.00
_cell.angle_beta   90.00
_cell.angle_gamma   90.00
#
_symmetry.space_group_name_H-M   'P 1'
#
loop_
_entity.id
_entity.type
_entity.pdbx_description
1 polymer ?
#
loop_
_entity_poly.entity_id
_entity_poly.type
_entity_poly.pdbx_seq_one_letter_code
_entity_poly.pdbx_strand_id
1 'polypeptide(L)'
;MKINKKLNFVSTITRDDGSLVYLHVVPFPYEVVQENCVMLGNMFHNFFTSVGATGAPRVAAMMLRNILKARQDTGAVPAGAPTLVDDIQRLTTVIFNDGGVWRPVPLETAFKQAVISPDEYCEVEGEVVFFMVASAIQKANLIAGTVGKALDMYSGQLVSLSATAFRDSLPTLKTDTDIPTPPAPQELSYIPS
;
A
#
# COMPACT_ATOMS: atom_id res chain seq x y z
N MET A 1 0.16 -2.74 28.23
CA MET A 1 -0.70 -2.45 27.07
C MET A 1 -0.14 -3.22 25.86
N LYS A 2 -0.77 -4.34 25.46
CA LYS A 2 -0.34 -5.09 24.26
C LYS A 2 -1.00 -4.43 23.05
N ILE A 3 -0.25 -3.56 22.36
CA ILE A 3 -0.70 -2.98 21.09
C ILE A 3 -1.08 -4.14 20.16
N ASN A 4 -2.31 -4.10 19.63
CA ASN A 4 -2.77 -5.05 18.64
C ASN A 4 -1.82 -4.96 17.44
N LYS A 5 -1.04 -6.01 17.20
CA LYS A 5 0.05 -6.03 16.22
C LYS A 5 -0.42 -6.21 14.78
N LYS A 6 -1.74 -6.13 14.51
CA LYS A 6 -2.28 -6.18 13.15
C LYS A 6 -1.78 -4.94 12.42
N LEU A 7 -0.81 -5.16 11.54
CA LEU A 7 -0.19 -4.14 10.72
C LEU A 7 -0.76 -4.29 9.33
N ASN A 8 -1.54 -3.33 8.89
CA ASN A 8 -2.04 -3.23 7.52
C ASN A 8 -1.31 -2.10 6.82
N PHE A 9 -1.48 -2.04 5.50
CA PHE A 9 -0.93 -0.97 4.68
C PHE A 9 -2.06 -0.26 3.94
N VAL A 10 -1.94 1.05 3.80
CA VAL A 10 -2.78 1.87 2.95
C VAL A 10 -1.89 2.60 1.96
N SER A 11 -2.09 2.39 0.66
CA SER A 11 -1.56 3.26 -0.39
C SER A 11 -2.65 4.22 -0.85
N THR A 12 -2.28 5.45 -1.21
CA THR A 12 -3.21 6.51 -1.61
C THR A 12 -2.94 6.95 -3.04
N ILE A 13 -3.95 6.81 -3.90
CA ILE A 13 -3.99 7.40 -5.23
C ILE A 13 -4.70 8.74 -5.12
N THR A 14 -4.02 9.80 -5.59
CA THR A 14 -4.58 11.14 -5.72
C THR A 14 -4.80 11.42 -7.20
N ARG A 15 -6.06 11.59 -7.61
CA ARG A 15 -6.40 11.92 -9.00
C ARG A 15 -6.21 13.40 -9.28
N ASP A 16 -6.18 13.74 -10.57
CA ASP A 16 -6.08 15.11 -11.05
C ASP A 16 -7.22 16.02 -10.54
N ASP A 17 -8.40 15.46 -10.30
CA ASP A 17 -9.56 16.17 -9.75
C ASP A 17 -9.52 16.31 -8.20
N GLY A 18 -8.44 15.85 -7.57
CA GLY A 18 -8.24 15.84 -6.13
C GLY A 18 -8.99 14.73 -5.39
N SER A 19 -9.75 13.88 -6.09
CA SER A 19 -10.40 12.74 -5.45
C SER A 19 -9.38 11.68 -5.05
N LEU A 20 -9.64 11.02 -3.92
CA LEU A 20 -8.75 10.06 -3.31
C LEU A 20 -9.31 8.65 -3.43
N VAL A 21 -8.44 7.70 -3.77
CA VAL A 21 -8.71 6.27 -3.74
C VAL A 21 -7.65 5.61 -2.87
N TYR A 22 -8.08 4.80 -1.91
CA TYR A 22 -7.19 4.10 -0.99
C TYR A 22 -7.15 2.61 -1.30
N LEU A 23 -5.96 2.03 -1.28
CA LEU A 23 -5.76 0.58 -1.33
C LEU A 23 -5.38 0.11 0.06
N HIS A 24 -6.32 -0.52 0.77
CA HIS A 24 -6.09 -1.14 2.05
C HIS A 24 -5.68 -2.60 1.87
N VAL A 25 -4.51 -2.95 2.39
CA VAL A 25 -3.85 -4.24 2.19
C VAL A 25 -3.61 -4.90 3.53
N VAL A 26 -4.03 -6.17 3.62
CA VAL A 26 -3.78 -7.03 4.78
C VAL A 26 -2.59 -7.95 4.47
N PRO A 27 -1.61 -8.12 5.38
CA PRO A 27 -0.49 -9.03 5.18
C PRO A 27 -0.92 -10.46 4.85
N PHE A 28 -0.03 -11.20 4.20
CA PHE A 28 -0.27 -12.62 3.95
C PHE A 28 -0.56 -13.39 5.26
N PRO A 29 -1.55 -14.31 5.24
CA PRO A 29 -1.73 -15.25 6.33
C PRO A 29 -0.56 -16.23 6.38
N TYR A 30 -0.35 -16.87 7.54
CA TYR A 30 0.83 -17.69 7.78
C TYR A 30 0.99 -18.84 6.78
N GLU A 31 -0.13 -19.45 6.38
CA GLU A 31 -0.18 -20.57 5.44
C GLU A 31 0.40 -20.19 4.08
N VAL A 32 0.00 -19.02 3.55
CA VAL A 32 0.52 -18.47 2.29
C VAL A 32 2.02 -18.18 2.40
N VAL A 33 2.47 -17.64 3.55
CA VAL A 33 3.89 -17.39 3.81
C VAL A 33 4.69 -18.69 3.85
N GLN A 34 4.16 -19.72 4.52
CA GLN A 34 4.82 -21.02 4.67
C GLN A 34 5.00 -21.70 3.31
N GLU A 35 3.96 -21.72 2.48
CA GLU A 35 3.98 -22.33 1.14
C GLU A 35 4.94 -21.61 0.17
N ASN A 36 5.12 -20.30 0.35
CA ASN A 36 5.90 -19.46 -0.57
C ASN A 36 7.22 -18.94 0.01
N CYS A 37 7.65 -19.44 1.17
CA CYS A 37 8.73 -18.85 1.97
C CYS A 37 10.05 -18.63 1.20
N VAL A 38 10.45 -19.58 0.35
CA VAL A 38 11.68 -19.45 -0.47
C VAL A 38 11.55 -18.31 -1.49
N MET A 39 10.38 -18.18 -2.12
CA MET A 39 10.12 -17.12 -3.09
C MET A 39 10.11 -15.75 -2.42
N LEU A 40 9.36 -15.64 -1.32
CA LEU A 40 9.24 -14.41 -0.53
C LEU A 40 10.59 -13.99 0.04
N GLY A 41 11.40 -14.94 0.54
CA GLY A 41 12.75 -14.68 1.03
C GLY A 41 13.68 -14.15 -0.05
N ASN A 42 13.66 -14.76 -1.25
CA ASN A 42 14.47 -14.29 -2.38
C ASN A 42 14.03 -12.89 -2.87
N MET A 43 12.73 -12.63 -2.96
CA MET A 43 12.23 -11.30 -3.30
C MET A 43 12.65 -10.26 -2.26
N PHE A 44 12.45 -10.57 -0.97
CA PHE A 44 12.87 -9.72 0.14
C PHE A 44 14.36 -9.42 0.06
N HIS A 45 15.22 -10.44 -0.12
CA HIS A 45 16.65 -10.24 -0.29
C HIS A 45 16.95 -9.25 -1.43
N ASN A 46 16.39 -9.49 -2.61
CA ASN A 46 16.63 -8.66 -3.79
C ASN A 46 16.18 -7.21 -3.63
N PHE A 47 15.10 -6.95 -2.88
CA PHE A 47 14.66 -5.59 -2.56
C PHE A 47 15.76 -4.79 -1.89
N PHE A 48 16.48 -5.38 -0.93
CA PHE A 48 17.48 -4.65 -0.15
C PHE A 48 18.90 -4.75 -0.72
N THR A 49 19.24 -5.81 -1.47
CA THR A 49 20.60 -6.00 -1.98
C THR A 49 20.80 -5.52 -3.42
N SER A 50 19.79 -5.64 -4.27
CA SER A 50 19.92 -5.32 -5.71
C SER A 50 19.31 -3.97 -6.07
N VAL A 51 18.18 -3.62 -5.44
CA VAL A 51 17.42 -2.40 -5.78
C VAL A 51 17.64 -1.30 -4.73
N GLY A 52 17.64 -1.68 -3.45
CA GLY A 52 17.63 -0.77 -2.32
C GLY A 52 16.21 -0.45 -1.84
N ALA A 53 16.10 -0.13 -0.55
CA ALA A 53 14.81 0.03 0.14
C ALA A 53 13.89 1.09 -0.48
N THR A 54 14.44 2.15 -1.05
CA THR A 54 13.68 3.23 -1.69
C THR A 54 13.19 2.87 -3.08
N GLY A 55 13.98 2.13 -3.88
CA GLY A 55 13.60 1.73 -5.24
C GLY A 55 12.70 0.50 -5.28
N ALA A 56 12.78 -0.37 -4.27
CA ALA A 56 12.05 -1.63 -4.23
C ALA A 56 10.52 -1.49 -4.39
N PRO A 57 9.83 -0.54 -3.73
CA PRO A 57 8.40 -0.29 -3.96
C PRO A 57 8.03 -0.06 -5.43
N ARG A 58 8.91 0.53 -6.26
CA ARG A 58 8.60 0.82 -7.66
C ARG A 58 8.70 -0.38 -8.59
N VAL A 59 9.48 -1.40 -8.21
CA VAL A 59 9.77 -2.54 -9.08
C VAL A 59 9.25 -3.87 -8.57
N ALA A 60 8.78 -3.93 -7.32
CA ALA A 60 8.38 -5.16 -6.65
C ALA A 60 7.33 -5.97 -7.43
N ALA A 61 6.32 -5.32 -8.00
CA ALA A 61 5.31 -5.97 -8.81
C ALA A 61 5.88 -6.57 -10.10
N MET A 62 6.79 -5.87 -10.78
CA MET A 62 7.46 -6.38 -11.97
C MET A 62 8.36 -7.58 -11.62
N MET A 63 9.07 -7.51 -10.49
CA MET A 63 9.89 -8.62 -10.01
C MET A 63 9.05 -9.86 -9.71
N LEU A 64 7.88 -9.69 -9.08
CA LEU A 64 6.93 -10.77 -8.82
C LEU A 64 6.48 -11.42 -10.13
N ARG A 65 6.02 -10.60 -11.10
CA ARG A 65 5.61 -11.08 -12.43
C ARG A 65 6.71 -11.86 -13.13
N ASN A 66 7.95 -11.36 -13.11
CA ASN A 66 9.09 -12.02 -13.74
C ASN A 66 9.39 -13.40 -13.10
N ILE A 67 9.32 -13.50 -11.78
CA ILE A 67 9.53 -14.77 -11.06
C ILE A 67 8.42 -15.77 -11.41
N LEU A 68 7.16 -15.32 -11.43
CA LEU A 68 6.02 -16.18 -11.76
C LEU A 68 6.09 -16.67 -13.21
N LYS A 69 6.44 -15.79 -14.15
CA LYS A 69 6.65 -16.16 -15.55
C LYS A 69 7.75 -17.20 -15.71
N ALA A 70 8.91 -17.02 -15.08
CA ALA A 70 10.00 -17.99 -15.13
C ALA A 70 9.60 -19.37 -14.55
N ARG A 71 8.77 -19.41 -13.51
CA ARG A 71 8.23 -20.65 -12.94
C ARG A 71 7.23 -21.35 -13.87
N GLN A 72 6.42 -20.58 -14.59
CA GLN A 72 5.51 -21.12 -15.60
C GLN A 72 6.28 -21.70 -16.78
N ASP A 73 7.29 -20.98 -17.28
CA ASP A 73 8.14 -21.41 -18.41
C ASP A 73 8.90 -22.72 -18.09
N THR A 74 9.21 -22.97 -16.81
CA THR A 74 9.86 -24.20 -16.33
C THR A 74 8.88 -25.32 -15.97
N GLY A 75 7.56 -25.08 -16.07
CA GLY A 75 6.53 -26.05 -15.69
C GLY A 75 6.41 -26.30 -14.18
N ALA A 76 7.08 -25.49 -13.35
CA ALA A 76 7.04 -25.62 -11.89
C ALA A 76 5.69 -25.21 -11.28
N VAL A 77 4.88 -24.44 -12.02
CA VAL A 77 3.52 -24.04 -11.62
C VAL A 77 2.56 -24.49 -12.73
N PRO A 78 1.54 -25.31 -12.43
CA PRO A 78 0.53 -25.69 -13.39
C PRO A 78 -0.19 -24.48 -13.98
N ALA A 79 -0.50 -24.52 -15.27
CA ALA A 79 -1.30 -23.48 -15.91
C ALA A 79 -2.66 -23.35 -15.22
N GLY A 80 -2.99 -22.13 -14.76
CA GLY A 80 -4.25 -21.85 -14.06
C GLY A 80 -4.24 -22.15 -12.55
N ALA A 81 -3.11 -22.55 -11.96
CA ALA A 81 -2.99 -22.64 -10.51
C ALA A 81 -3.00 -21.23 -9.87
N PRO A 82 -3.65 -21.05 -8.71
CA PRO A 82 -3.57 -19.80 -7.95
C PRO A 82 -2.12 -19.43 -7.62
N THR A 83 -1.83 -18.14 -7.71
CA THR A 83 -0.52 -17.56 -7.48
C THR A 83 -0.57 -16.52 -6.36
N LEU A 84 0.61 -16.06 -5.91
CA LEU A 84 0.70 -14.94 -4.97
C LEU A 84 0.01 -13.67 -5.46
N VAL A 85 -0.12 -13.47 -6.78
CA VAL A 85 -0.87 -12.32 -7.32
C VAL A 85 -2.35 -12.44 -6.97
N ASP A 86 -2.92 -13.64 -7.08
CA ASP A 86 -4.33 -13.89 -6.73
C ASP A 86 -4.58 -13.66 -5.22
N ASP A 87 -3.64 -14.09 -4.37
CA ASP A 87 -3.71 -13.80 -2.93
C ASP A 87 -3.58 -12.30 -2.63
N ILE A 88 -2.67 -11.58 -3.29
CA ILE A 88 -2.52 -10.13 -3.13
C ILE A 88 -3.82 -9.42 -3.54
N GLN A 89 -4.42 -9.81 -4.66
CA GLN A 89 -5.69 -9.24 -5.10
C GLN A 89 -6.80 -9.49 -4.08
N ARG A 90 -6.91 -10.71 -3.57
CA ARG A 90 -7.90 -11.09 -2.54
C ARG A 90 -7.72 -10.34 -1.22
N LEU A 91 -6.47 -10.01 -0.87
CA LEU A 91 -6.11 -9.32 0.37
C LEU A 91 -6.09 -7.78 0.24
N THR A 92 -6.45 -7.27 -0.94
CA THR A 92 -6.51 -5.83 -1.24
C THR A 92 -7.96 -5.36 -1.35
N THR A 93 -8.31 -4.36 -0.55
CA THR A 93 -9.60 -3.67 -0.58
C THR A 93 -9.40 -2.25 -1.08
N VAL A 94 -10.14 -1.87 -2.11
CA VAL A 94 -10.19 -0.49 -2.60
C VAL A 94 -11.27 0.27 -1.85
N ILE A 95 -10.93 1.44 -1.32
CA ILE A 95 -11.85 2.33 -0.61
C ILE A 95 -11.90 3.65 -1.36
N PHE A 96 -13.09 4.03 -1.80
CA PHE A 96 -13.31 5.22 -2.63
C PHE A 96 -14.54 6.00 -2.15
N ASN A 97 -14.59 7.29 -2.51
CA ASN A 97 -15.73 8.14 -2.21
C ASN A 97 -16.75 8.06 -3.36
N ASP A 98 -17.98 7.67 -3.04
CA ASP A 98 -19.12 7.64 -3.96
C ASP A 98 -20.17 8.62 -3.46
N GLY A 99 -20.17 9.83 -4.02
CA GLY A 99 -21.17 10.88 -3.69
C GLY A 99 -21.17 11.28 -2.21
N GLY A 100 -20.01 11.35 -1.57
CA GLY A 100 -19.84 11.65 -0.14
C GLY A 100 -19.83 10.42 0.77
N VAL A 101 -20.11 9.22 0.24
CA VAL A 101 -20.12 7.98 1.00
C VAL A 101 -18.89 7.15 0.67
N TRP A 102 -18.05 6.87 1.67
CA TRP A 102 -16.91 5.99 1.50
C TRP A 102 -17.35 4.52 1.38
N ARG A 103 -16.94 3.83 0.31
CA ARG A 103 -17.29 2.43 0.04
C ARG A 103 -16.04 1.56 -0.06
N PRO A 104 -16.01 0.40 0.64
CA PRO A 104 -14.97 -0.61 0.44
C PRO A 104 -15.46 -1.65 -0.59
N VAL A 105 -14.62 -1.98 -1.56
CA VAL A 105 -14.83 -3.07 -2.51
C VAL A 105 -13.55 -3.88 -2.70
N PRO A 106 -13.61 -5.20 -2.94
CA PRO A 106 -12.44 -5.98 -3.32
C PRO A 106 -11.78 -5.39 -4.58
N LEU A 107 -10.46 -5.51 -4.71
CA LEU A 107 -9.72 -4.98 -5.86
C LEU A 107 -10.26 -5.46 -7.20
N GLU A 108 -10.59 -6.74 -7.32
CA GLU A 108 -11.19 -7.31 -8.54
C GLU A 108 -12.52 -6.62 -8.89
N THR A 109 -13.36 -6.35 -7.89
CA THR A 109 -14.63 -5.63 -8.06
C THR A 109 -14.38 -4.18 -8.45
N ALA A 110 -13.36 -3.53 -7.89
CA ALA A 110 -12.99 -2.16 -8.24
C ALA A 110 -12.63 -2.05 -9.73
N PHE A 111 -11.87 -3.00 -10.27
CA PHE A 111 -11.59 -3.06 -11.72
C PHE A 111 -12.84 -3.29 -12.54
N LYS A 112 -13.69 -4.26 -12.16
CA LYS A 112 -14.94 -4.55 -12.88
C LYS A 112 -15.89 -3.36 -12.91
N GLN A 113 -15.90 -2.55 -11.87
CA GLN A 113 -16.73 -1.35 -11.74
C GLN A 113 -16.05 -0.08 -12.28
N ALA A 114 -14.84 -0.18 -12.83
CA ALA A 114 -14.01 0.95 -13.25
C ALA A 114 -13.82 2.00 -12.15
N VAL A 115 -13.81 1.58 -10.88
CA VAL A 115 -13.49 2.43 -9.72
C VAL A 115 -12.02 2.80 -9.72
N ILE A 116 -11.17 1.91 -10.23
CA ILE A 116 -9.73 2.13 -10.45
C ILE A 116 -9.37 1.61 -11.85
N SER A 117 -8.56 2.35 -12.58
CA SER A 117 -8.04 1.96 -13.89
C SER A 117 -6.77 1.11 -13.77
N PRO A 118 -6.40 0.33 -14.82
CA PRO A 118 -5.14 -0.41 -14.83
C PRO A 118 -3.91 0.48 -14.65
N ASP A 119 -3.93 1.69 -15.21
CA ASP A 119 -2.82 2.64 -15.13
C ASP A 119 -2.66 3.16 -13.69
N GLU A 120 -3.75 3.59 -13.07
CA GLU A 120 -3.76 3.99 -11.64
C GLU A 120 -3.27 2.86 -10.73
N TYR A 121 -3.69 1.62 -10.98
CA TYR A 121 -3.22 0.50 -10.19
C TYR A 121 -1.73 0.22 -10.39
N CYS A 122 -1.22 0.35 -11.62
CA CYS A 122 0.19 0.13 -11.93
C CYS A 122 1.11 1.10 -11.17
N GLU A 123 0.63 2.27 -10.77
CA GLU A 123 1.40 3.22 -9.97
C GLU A 123 1.68 2.71 -8.55
N VAL A 124 0.71 2.03 -7.94
CA VAL A 124 0.72 1.63 -6.52
C VAL A 124 0.92 0.13 -6.29
N GLU A 125 0.73 -0.70 -7.32
CA GLU A 125 0.83 -2.16 -7.21
C GLU A 125 2.19 -2.60 -6.65
N GLY A 126 3.26 -1.90 -7.03
CA GLY A 126 4.59 -2.17 -6.52
C GLY A 126 4.69 -1.96 -5.00
N GLU A 127 4.07 -0.92 -4.45
CA GLU A 127 4.03 -0.66 -3.02
C GLU A 127 3.29 -1.78 -2.28
N VAL A 128 2.16 -2.23 -2.83
CA VAL A 128 1.37 -3.35 -2.32
C VAL A 128 2.24 -4.61 -2.23
N VAL A 129 2.89 -4.99 -3.34
CA VAL A 129 3.74 -6.18 -3.39
C VAL A 129 4.94 -6.05 -2.44
N PHE A 130 5.56 -4.87 -2.38
CA PHE A 130 6.68 -4.60 -1.49
C PHE A 130 6.29 -4.80 -0.02
N PHE A 131 5.18 -4.18 0.40
CA PHE A 131 4.65 -4.34 1.76
C PHE A 131 4.34 -5.81 2.07
N MET A 132 3.66 -6.50 1.17
CA MET A 132 3.24 -7.89 1.36
C MET A 132 4.42 -8.84 1.54
N VAL A 133 5.46 -8.71 0.70
CA VAL A 133 6.67 -9.51 0.81
C VAL A 133 7.48 -9.13 2.05
N ALA A 134 7.67 -7.83 2.32
CA ALA A 134 8.50 -7.40 3.44
C ALA A 134 7.88 -7.74 4.81
N SER A 135 6.56 -7.59 4.92
CA SER A 135 5.82 -7.96 6.14
C SER A 135 5.78 -9.47 6.40
N ALA A 136 5.89 -10.31 5.36
CA ALA A 136 5.97 -11.75 5.51
C ALA A 136 7.31 -12.24 6.11
N ILE A 137 8.41 -11.49 5.90
CA ILE A 137 9.76 -11.90 6.29
C ILE A 137 10.24 -11.17 7.55
N GLN A 138 9.95 -9.87 7.68
CA GLN A 138 10.45 -9.08 8.80
C GLN A 138 9.65 -9.28 10.08
N LYS A 139 10.33 -9.16 11.23
CA LYS A 139 9.65 -9.06 12.52
C LYS A 139 8.79 -7.80 12.55
N ALA A 140 7.56 -7.93 13.05
CA ALA A 140 6.57 -6.85 13.09
C ALA A 140 7.09 -5.52 13.69
N ASN A 141 7.95 -5.59 14.71
CA ASN A 141 8.52 -4.39 15.35
C ASN A 141 9.55 -3.64 14.49
N LEU A 142 10.07 -4.26 13.43
CA LEU A 142 11.03 -3.64 12.52
C LEU A 142 10.36 -3.01 11.30
N ILE A 143 9.15 -3.45 10.95
CA ILE A 143 8.46 -3.04 9.71
C ILE A 143 8.26 -1.52 9.69
N ALA A 144 7.77 -0.93 10.78
CA ALA A 144 7.54 0.52 10.83
C ALA A 144 8.81 1.34 10.58
N GLY A 145 9.93 0.97 11.20
CA GLY A 145 11.20 1.68 11.07
C GLY A 145 11.94 1.46 9.74
N THR A 146 11.49 0.50 8.92
CA THR A 146 12.15 0.12 7.66
C THR A 146 11.19 0.26 6.48
N VAL A 147 10.27 -0.69 6.31
CA VAL A 147 9.24 -0.72 5.26
C VAL A 147 8.34 0.51 5.33
N GLY A 148 7.90 0.90 6.53
CA GLY A 148 7.06 2.09 6.73
C GLY A 148 7.72 3.33 6.16
N LYS A 149 8.96 3.61 6.57
CA LYS A 149 9.73 4.76 6.05
C LYS A 149 9.93 4.75 4.54
N ALA A 150 10.11 3.57 3.95
CA ALA A 150 10.23 3.45 2.50
C ALA A 150 8.91 3.75 1.79
N LEU A 151 7.78 3.31 2.36
CA LEU A 151 6.44 3.51 1.81
C LEU A 151 5.89 4.94 2.06
N ASP A 152 6.34 5.61 3.12
CA ASP A 152 5.98 7.02 3.39
C ASP A 152 6.35 7.94 2.22
N MET A 153 7.42 7.61 1.48
CA MET A 153 7.87 8.34 0.29
C MET A 153 6.89 8.23 -0.90
N TYR A 154 5.97 7.28 -0.86
CA TYR A 154 5.03 6.94 -1.92
C TYR A 154 3.58 7.14 -1.49
N SER A 155 3.31 8.06 -0.54
CA SER A 155 1.96 8.28 0.01
C SER A 155 1.35 7.02 0.65
N GLY A 156 2.22 6.10 1.08
CA GLY A 156 1.86 4.89 1.77
C GLY A 156 1.89 5.07 3.29
N GLN A 157 0.98 4.40 4.00
CA GLN A 157 0.89 4.47 5.45
C GLN A 157 0.67 3.07 6.05
N LEU A 158 1.39 2.77 7.13
CA LEU A 158 1.09 1.61 7.97
C LEU A 158 -0.03 1.95 8.96
N VAL A 159 -1.10 1.14 8.97
CA VAL A 159 -2.28 1.36 9.81
C VAL A 159 -2.61 0.11 10.63
N SER A 160 -3.20 0.30 11.80
CA SER A 160 -3.70 -0.81 12.63
C SER A 160 -5.19 -1.11 12.42
N LEU A 161 -5.89 -0.22 11.71
CA LEU A 161 -7.32 -0.33 11.42
C LEU A 161 -7.57 -1.38 10.34
N SER A 162 -8.66 -2.14 10.47
CA SER A 162 -9.19 -2.96 9.37
C SER A 162 -9.71 -2.06 8.24
N ALA A 163 -9.92 -2.60 7.03
CA ALA A 163 -10.46 -1.82 5.91
C ALA A 163 -11.78 -1.10 6.27
N THR A 164 -12.69 -1.79 6.97
CA THR A 164 -13.95 -1.21 7.45
C THR A 164 -13.73 -0.08 8.46
N ALA A 165 -12.86 -0.30 9.46
CA ALA A 165 -12.59 0.72 10.47
C ALA A 165 -11.81 1.92 9.89
N PHE A 166 -10.94 1.68 8.91
CA PHE A 166 -10.23 2.72 8.17
C PHE A 166 -11.22 3.55 7.36
N ARG A 167 -12.10 2.93 6.57
CA ARG A 167 -13.20 3.59 5.88
C ARG A 167 -14.03 4.47 6.83
N ASP A 168 -14.42 3.94 7.98
CA ASP A 168 -15.23 4.66 8.96
C ASP A 168 -14.52 5.86 9.59
N SER A 169 -13.18 5.87 9.55
CA SER A 169 -12.39 7.01 10.00
C SER A 169 -12.26 8.12 8.97
N LEU A 170 -12.42 7.84 7.67
CA LEU A 170 -12.22 8.81 6.59
C LEU A 170 -13.10 10.07 6.69
N PRO A 171 -14.40 10.00 7.06
CA PRO A 171 -15.22 11.20 7.27
C PRO A 171 -14.71 12.13 8.37
N THR A 172 -13.96 11.60 9.33
CA THR A 172 -13.43 12.36 10.47
C THR A 172 -12.03 12.92 10.21
N LEU A 173 -11.39 12.48 9.12
CA LEU A 173 -10.09 12.95 8.69
C LEU A 173 -10.27 14.37 8.14
N LYS A 174 -9.93 15.37 8.95
CA LYS A 174 -9.86 16.76 8.48
C LYS A 174 -8.74 16.85 7.45
N THR A 175 -9.06 17.16 6.22
CA THR A 175 -8.06 17.63 5.25
C THR A 175 -7.47 18.94 5.80
N ASP A 176 -6.15 19.08 5.81
CA ASP A 176 -5.42 20.27 6.28
C ASP A 176 -5.79 21.59 5.54
N THR A 177 -6.71 21.51 4.57
CA THR A 177 -7.26 22.66 3.83
C THR A 177 -8.17 23.56 4.68
N ASP A 178 -8.57 23.12 5.88
CA ASP A 178 -9.51 23.86 6.75
C ASP A 178 -8.84 24.70 7.85
N ILE A 179 -7.50 24.85 7.84
CA ILE A 179 -6.83 25.81 8.73
C ILE A 179 -6.83 27.18 8.05
N PRO A 180 -7.59 28.19 8.52
CA PRO A 180 -7.46 29.54 8.02
C PRO A 180 -6.02 29.98 8.25
N THR A 181 -5.31 30.35 7.17
CA THR A 181 -3.99 30.97 7.28
C THR A 181 -4.13 32.18 8.22
N PRO A 182 -3.41 32.21 9.36
CA PRO A 182 -3.43 33.39 10.22
C PRO A 182 -2.96 34.59 9.39
N PRO A 183 -3.64 35.74 9.44
CA PRO A 183 -3.16 36.93 8.75
C PRO A 183 -1.74 37.22 9.24
N ALA A 184 -0.84 37.51 8.29
CA ALA A 184 0.55 37.83 8.58
C ALA A 184 0.63 38.91 9.67
N PRO A 185 1.49 38.77 10.70
CA PRO A 185 1.68 39.82 11.69
C PRO A 185 2.06 41.13 10.98
N GLN A 186 1.32 42.20 11.25
CA GLN A 186 1.68 43.52 10.74
C GLN A 186 3.05 43.91 11.30
N GLU A 187 4.04 44.10 10.42
CA GLU A 187 5.31 44.70 10.80
C GLU A 187 5.05 46.14 11.28
N LEU A 188 5.14 46.36 12.58
CA LEU A 188 5.28 47.70 13.13
C LEU A 188 6.69 48.18 12.84
N SER A 189 6.85 48.92 11.74
CA SER A 189 8.05 49.68 11.43
C SER A 189 8.26 50.77 12.49
N TYR A 190 9.12 50.49 13.47
CA TYR A 190 9.62 51.50 14.39
C TYR A 190 10.69 52.33 13.68
N ILE A 191 10.33 53.54 13.25
CA ILE A 191 11.29 54.59 12.88
C ILE A 191 11.58 55.39 14.15
N PRO A 192 12.82 55.38 14.70
CA PRO A 192 13.18 56.22 15.83
C PRO A 192 13.36 57.68 15.38
N SER A 193 12.83 58.62 16.18
CA SER A 193 13.02 60.07 16.04
C SER A 193 14.42 60.53 16.46
#